data_AF-A0A9J6FQS9-F1
#
_entry.id   AF-A0A9J6FQS9-F1
#
_cell.length_a   1.000
_cell.length_b   1.000
_cell.length_c   1.000
_cell.angle_alpha   90.00
_cell.angle_beta   90.00
_cell.angle_gamma   90.00
#
_symmetry.space_group_name_H-M   'P 1'
#
loop_
_entity.id
_entity.type
_entity.pdbx_description
1 polymer ?
#
loop_
_entity_poly.entity_id
_entity_poly.type
_entity_poly.pdbx_seq_one_letter_code
_entity_poly.pdbx_strand_id
1 'polypeptide(L)'
;MCYDYLDNFSRYDEPELPARESFYNRLHDEHLSEEDYAHAQRVFSTFKCKTLGDYSDLYMKVDCLLLSDVMVNFRQYTYKKYRLDPLHFVSLPSLGWACALKESGISLELLSDPNHYLFFEKGLRGGVCQASARHVETNDPESSNFDPEQEISRILSFDANGLYAFCMQKPLPCANFRFLSEKEVSSFDLDLAVQDTQQGFVLESGS
;
A
#
# COMPACT_ATOMS: atom_id res chain seq x y z
N MET A 1 17.14 14.12 -11.69
CA MET A 1 18.01 15.27 -11.33
C MET A 1 19.26 14.72 -10.65
N CYS A 2 20.46 15.29 -10.86
CA CYS A 2 21.72 14.85 -10.25
C CYS A 2 21.89 15.37 -8.81
N TYR A 3 21.06 14.90 -7.88
CA TYR A 3 21.02 15.39 -6.50
C TYR A 3 22.37 15.35 -5.78
N ASP A 4 23.13 14.27 -5.95
CA ASP A 4 24.46 14.12 -5.32
C ASP A 4 25.52 15.08 -5.90
N TYR A 5 25.31 15.57 -7.12
CA TYR A 5 26.22 16.52 -7.78
C TYR A 5 25.96 17.97 -7.35
N LEU A 6 24.72 18.31 -6.99
CA LEU A 6 24.35 19.64 -6.48
C LEU A 6 24.69 19.77 -4.99
N ASP A 7 25.98 19.68 -4.67
CA ASP A 7 26.51 19.74 -3.31
C ASP A 7 26.75 21.17 -2.78
N ASN A 8 26.72 22.17 -3.66
CA ASN A 8 26.93 23.57 -3.31
C ASN A 8 26.20 24.52 -4.29
N PHE A 9 25.98 25.77 -3.84
CA PHE A 9 25.23 26.76 -4.63
C PHE A 9 25.90 27.15 -5.95
N SER A 10 27.24 27.14 -6.04
CA SER A 10 27.91 27.51 -7.29
C SER A 10 27.69 26.49 -8.43
N ARG A 11 27.30 25.24 -8.11
CA ARG A 11 26.91 24.26 -9.13
C ARG A 11 25.69 24.70 -9.93
N TYR A 12 24.79 25.47 -9.33
CA TYR A 12 23.60 25.96 -10.02
C TYR A 12 23.92 26.97 -11.12
N ASP A 13 25.09 27.62 -11.07
CA ASP A 13 25.53 28.56 -12.11
C ASP A 13 26.22 27.84 -13.29
N GLU A 14 26.43 26.53 -13.21
CA GLU A 14 27.09 25.76 -14.29
C GLU A 14 26.22 25.75 -15.56
N PRO A 15 26.81 26.03 -16.74
CA PRO A 15 26.05 26.28 -17.96
C PRO A 15 25.57 25.01 -18.67
N GLU A 16 26.03 23.84 -18.25
CA GLU A 16 25.82 22.57 -18.93
C GLU A 16 25.40 21.49 -17.93
N LEU A 17 24.77 20.43 -18.44
CA LEU A 17 24.54 19.23 -17.64
C LEU A 17 25.89 18.57 -17.32
N PRO A 18 26.09 18.08 -16.09
CA PRO A 18 27.30 17.36 -15.76
C PRO A 18 27.35 16.03 -16.52
N ALA A 19 28.53 15.44 -16.60
CA ALA A 19 28.70 14.14 -17.25
C ALA A 19 27.79 13.08 -16.61
N ARG A 20 27.34 12.10 -17.40
CA ARG A 20 26.39 11.07 -16.95
C ARG A 20 26.86 10.32 -15.71
N GLU A 21 28.16 10.14 -15.56
CA GLU A 21 28.80 9.50 -14.41
C GLU A 21 28.49 10.24 -13.10
N SER A 22 28.19 11.53 -13.18
CA SER A 22 27.81 12.40 -12.05
C SER A 22 26.32 12.29 -11.68
N PHE A 23 25.51 11.53 -12.44
CA PHE A 23 24.11 11.21 -12.13
C PHE A 23 23.98 9.88 -11.36
N TYR A 24 25.04 9.44 -10.69
CA TYR A 24 25.01 8.21 -9.92
C TYR A 24 23.94 8.29 -8.81
N ASN A 25 23.07 7.29 -8.74
CA ASN A 25 22.01 7.22 -7.76
C ASN A 25 22.45 6.34 -6.59
N ARG A 26 22.93 6.95 -5.50
CA ARG A 26 23.36 6.23 -4.29
C ARG A 26 22.25 5.43 -3.59
N LEU A 27 20.97 5.76 -3.80
CA LEU A 27 19.86 5.02 -3.18
C LEU A 27 19.63 3.66 -3.84
N HIS A 28 19.98 3.53 -5.13
CA HIS A 28 19.79 2.31 -5.91
C HIS A 28 21.12 1.69 -6.39
N ASP A 29 22.25 2.28 -5.99
CA ASP A 29 23.62 1.84 -6.33
C ASP A 29 23.84 1.74 -7.86
N GLU A 30 23.14 2.57 -8.63
CA GLU A 30 23.07 2.45 -10.09
C GLU A 30 23.43 3.76 -10.82
N HIS A 31 24.00 3.61 -12.02
CA HIS A 31 24.17 4.72 -12.95
C HIS A 31 22.87 4.99 -13.70
N LEU A 32 22.65 6.26 -14.04
CA LEU A 32 21.56 6.66 -14.91
C LEU A 32 21.65 5.94 -16.27
N SER A 33 20.51 5.44 -16.77
CA SER A 33 20.45 4.84 -18.09
C SER A 33 20.81 5.85 -19.19
N GLU A 34 21.28 5.36 -20.35
CA GLU A 34 21.51 6.23 -21.52
C GLU A 34 20.24 6.97 -21.95
N GLU A 35 19.08 6.30 -21.84
CA GLU A 35 17.79 6.85 -22.23
C GLU A 35 17.38 8.03 -21.32
N ASP A 36 17.56 7.87 -20.01
CA ASP A 36 17.26 8.89 -19.02
C ASP A 36 18.21 10.09 -19.14
N TYR A 37 19.50 9.84 -19.42
CA TYR A 37 20.44 10.92 -19.65
C TYR A 37 20.10 11.70 -20.93
N ALA A 38 19.78 10.99 -22.02
CA ALA A 38 19.30 11.61 -23.24
C ALA A 38 17.99 12.38 -23.01
N HIS A 39 17.12 11.90 -22.13
CA HIS A 39 15.92 12.64 -21.71
C HIS A 39 16.29 13.94 -21.00
N ALA A 40 17.21 13.91 -20.03
CA ALA A 40 17.68 15.11 -19.34
C ALA A 40 18.25 16.15 -20.33
N GLN A 41 19.08 15.71 -21.29
CA GLN A 41 19.61 16.57 -22.34
C GLN A 41 18.51 17.18 -23.23
N ARG A 42 17.50 16.37 -23.61
CA ARG A 42 16.33 16.87 -24.37
C ARG A 42 15.56 17.92 -23.57
N VAL A 43 15.32 17.70 -22.29
CA VAL A 43 14.63 18.69 -21.43
C VAL A 43 15.45 19.98 -21.33
N PHE A 44 16.73 19.88 -20.99
CA PHE A 44 17.62 21.04 -20.85
C PHE A 44 17.65 21.90 -22.12
N SER A 45 17.80 21.27 -23.29
CA SER A 45 17.80 21.96 -24.58
C SER A 45 16.42 22.50 -24.99
N THR A 46 15.35 21.72 -24.82
CA THR A 46 13.98 22.10 -25.23
C THR A 46 13.48 23.32 -24.45
N PHE A 47 13.72 23.34 -23.14
CA PHE A 47 13.34 24.44 -22.27
C PHE A 47 14.37 25.57 -22.25
N LYS A 48 15.46 25.43 -23.02
CA LYS A 48 16.53 26.44 -23.17
C LYS A 48 17.12 26.84 -21.82
N CYS A 49 17.31 25.86 -20.94
CA CYS A 49 18.00 26.07 -19.68
C CYS A 49 19.41 26.61 -19.98
N LYS A 50 19.80 27.68 -19.29
CA LYS A 50 21.14 28.26 -19.44
C LYS A 50 22.07 27.79 -18.35
N THR A 51 21.52 27.35 -17.22
CA THR A 51 22.28 26.85 -16.09
C THR A 51 21.62 25.62 -15.46
N LEU A 52 22.35 24.91 -14.61
CA LEU A 52 21.78 23.87 -13.75
C LEU A 52 20.69 24.40 -12.79
N GLY A 53 20.78 25.68 -12.41
CA GLY A 53 19.73 26.47 -11.77
C GLY A 53 18.41 26.41 -12.50
N ASP A 54 18.40 26.84 -13.76
CA ASP A 54 17.20 26.84 -14.59
C ASP A 54 16.59 25.44 -14.72
N TYR A 55 17.44 24.41 -14.84
CA TYR A 55 17.01 23.02 -14.93
C TYR A 55 16.41 22.50 -13.61
N SER A 56 17.03 22.83 -12.47
CA SER A 56 16.51 22.48 -11.14
C SER A 56 15.19 23.16 -10.85
N ASP A 57 15.06 24.46 -11.16
CA ASP A 57 13.82 25.21 -10.96
C ASP A 57 12.69 24.67 -11.83
N LEU A 58 13.00 24.30 -13.08
CA LEU A 58 12.05 23.64 -13.96
C LEU A 58 11.58 22.30 -13.37
N TYR A 59 12.52 21.47 -12.92
CA TYR A 59 12.22 20.19 -12.29
C TYR A 59 11.31 20.37 -11.07
N MET A 60 11.69 21.25 -10.13
CA MET A 60 10.89 21.53 -8.93
C MET A 60 9.50 22.06 -9.26
N LYS A 61 9.40 22.94 -10.28
CA LYS A 61 8.13 23.47 -10.74
C LYS A 61 7.24 22.36 -11.29
N VAL A 62 7.77 21.44 -12.09
CA VAL A 62 7.03 20.29 -12.62
C VAL A 62 6.55 19.39 -11.47
N ASP A 63 7.42 19.07 -10.50
CA ASP A 63 7.04 18.25 -9.33
C ASP A 63 5.90 18.91 -8.52
N CYS A 64 5.99 20.22 -8.27
CA CYS A 64 4.94 20.96 -7.57
C CYS A 64 3.62 20.98 -8.36
N LEU A 65 3.69 21.19 -9.68
CA LEU A 65 2.50 21.24 -10.53
C LEU A 65 1.82 19.87 -10.63
N LEU A 66 2.59 18.79 -10.81
CA LEU A 66 2.07 17.43 -10.84
C LEU A 66 1.40 17.05 -9.53
N LEU A 67 2.06 17.33 -8.40
CA LEU A 67 1.47 17.08 -7.08
C LEU A 67 0.19 17.91 -6.89
N SER A 68 0.21 19.18 -7.29
CA SER A 68 -0.96 20.06 -7.18
C SER A 68 -2.13 19.53 -8.02
N ASP A 69 -1.89 19.10 -9.25
CA ASP A 69 -2.92 18.57 -10.14
C ASP A 69 -3.56 17.30 -9.56
N VAL A 70 -2.73 16.34 -9.14
CA VAL A 70 -3.19 15.10 -8.48
C VAL A 70 -3.99 15.40 -7.22
N MET A 71 -3.50 16.30 -6.36
CA MET A 71 -4.16 16.63 -5.11
C MET A 71 -5.48 17.39 -5.30
N VAL A 72 -5.54 18.33 -6.25
CA VAL A 72 -6.78 19.06 -6.57
C VAL A 72 -7.81 18.10 -7.14
N ASN A 73 -7.43 17.23 -8.08
CA ASN A 73 -8.33 16.23 -8.63
C ASN A 73 -8.80 15.24 -7.56
N PHE A 74 -7.91 14.78 -6.69
CA PHE A 74 -8.25 13.87 -5.59
C PHE A 74 -9.24 14.51 -4.61
N ARG A 75 -9.04 15.78 -4.23
CA ARG A 75 -10.00 16.55 -3.39
C ARG A 75 -11.36 16.69 -4.05
N GLN A 76 -11.39 17.04 -5.35
CA GLN A 76 -12.66 17.15 -6.08
C GLN A 76 -13.40 15.81 -6.14
N TYR A 77 -12.69 14.72 -6.43
CA TYR A 77 -13.26 13.39 -6.50
C TYR A 77 -13.86 12.95 -5.15
N THR A 78 -13.06 13.01 -4.09
CA THR A 78 -13.45 12.60 -2.73
C THR A 78 -14.61 13.44 -2.20
N TYR A 79 -14.57 14.76 -2.41
CA TYR A 79 -15.68 15.62 -2.01
C TYR A 79 -16.95 15.34 -2.82
N LYS A 80 -16.84 15.10 -4.13
CA LYS A 80 -17.99 14.75 -4.97
C LYS A 80 -18.61 13.40 -4.56
N LYS A 81 -17.77 12.40 -4.27
CA LYS A 81 -18.22 11.03 -4.00
C LYS A 81 -18.69 10.83 -2.56
N TYR A 82 -17.88 11.23 -1.59
CA TYR A 82 -18.10 10.95 -0.17
C TYR A 82 -18.48 12.18 0.65
N ARG A 83 -18.47 13.38 0.05
CA ARG A 83 -18.66 14.67 0.76
C ARG A 83 -17.68 14.83 1.93
N LEU A 84 -16.44 14.39 1.72
CA LEU A 84 -15.31 14.50 2.66
C LEU A 84 -14.13 15.12 1.92
N ASP A 85 -13.45 16.08 2.53
CA ASP A 85 -12.20 16.65 2.00
C ASP A 85 -11.00 15.90 2.61
N PRO A 86 -10.11 15.31 1.78
CA PRO A 86 -8.99 14.51 2.24
C PRO A 86 -8.00 15.31 3.07
N LEU A 87 -7.96 16.65 2.94
CA LEU A 87 -7.06 17.50 3.71
C LEU A 87 -7.45 17.65 5.19
N HIS A 88 -8.63 17.17 5.58
CA HIS A 88 -9.03 17.09 7.00
C HIS A 88 -8.53 15.82 7.71
N PHE A 89 -7.83 14.94 6.99
CA PHE A 89 -7.34 13.67 7.50
C PHE A 89 -5.82 13.63 7.44
N VAL A 90 -5.22 13.02 8.47
CA VAL A 90 -3.75 12.88 8.56
C VAL A 90 -3.21 11.93 7.47
N SER A 91 -4.02 10.97 7.02
CA SER A 91 -3.59 9.95 6.06
C SER A 91 -4.77 9.38 5.24
N LEU A 92 -4.44 8.73 4.11
CA LEU A 92 -5.43 8.05 3.26
C LEU A 92 -6.20 6.94 3.99
N PRO A 93 -5.58 6.10 4.86
CA PRO A 93 -6.35 5.15 5.68
C PRO A 93 -7.36 5.83 6.60
N SER A 94 -7.01 6.97 7.20
CA SER A 94 -7.93 7.73 8.06
C SER A 94 -9.15 8.25 7.29
N LEU A 95 -8.93 8.75 6.07
CA LEU A 95 -10.00 9.12 5.16
C LEU A 95 -10.83 7.89 4.75
N GLY A 96 -10.19 6.79 4.37
CA GLY A 96 -10.86 5.55 3.98
C GLY A 96 -11.78 5.00 5.07
N TRP A 97 -11.31 5.03 6.32
CA TRP A 97 -12.09 4.70 7.50
C TRP A 97 -13.31 5.62 7.68
N ALA A 98 -13.12 6.93 7.60
CA ALA A 98 -14.21 7.89 7.70
C ALA A 98 -15.25 7.74 6.58
N CYS A 99 -14.80 7.47 5.35
CA CYS A 99 -15.68 7.13 4.23
C CYS A 99 -16.49 5.85 4.54
N ALA A 100 -15.82 4.78 5.00
CA ALA A 100 -16.49 3.52 5.31
C ALA A 100 -17.56 3.67 6.39
N LEU A 101 -17.27 4.37 7.49
CA LEU A 101 -18.25 4.64 8.55
C LEU A 101 -19.41 5.50 8.08
N LYS A 102 -19.12 6.54 7.27
CA LYS A 102 -20.15 7.44 6.74
C LYS A 102 -21.10 6.72 5.77
N GLU A 103 -20.57 5.91 4.87
CA GLU A 103 -21.36 5.18 3.87
C GLU A 103 -22.14 4.02 4.49
N SER A 104 -21.56 3.31 5.47
CA SER A 104 -22.24 2.20 6.16
C SER A 104 -23.26 2.67 7.20
N GLY A 105 -23.08 3.87 7.77
CA GLY A 105 -23.90 4.38 8.87
C GLY A 105 -23.72 3.62 10.20
N ILE A 106 -22.71 2.75 10.30
CA ILE A 106 -22.44 1.94 11.48
C ILE A 106 -21.77 2.82 12.55
N SER A 107 -22.23 2.66 13.79
CA SER A 107 -21.56 3.21 14.98
C SER A 107 -20.81 2.08 15.68
N LEU A 108 -19.48 2.17 15.72
CA LEU A 108 -18.64 1.21 16.42
C LEU A 108 -18.53 1.60 17.89
N GLU A 109 -18.68 0.62 18.78
CA GLU A 109 -18.43 0.81 20.20
C GLU A 109 -16.93 0.97 20.46
N LEU A 110 -16.57 1.96 21.27
CA LEU A 110 -15.21 2.11 21.78
C LEU A 110 -14.96 1.07 22.88
N LEU A 111 -13.95 0.23 22.70
CA LEU A 111 -13.47 -0.71 23.72
C LEU A 111 -12.91 0.06 24.93
N SER A 112 -13.78 0.35 25.88
CA SER A 112 -13.46 1.15 27.07
C SER A 112 -12.94 0.29 28.24
N ASP A 113 -13.24 -1.01 28.24
CA ASP A 113 -12.69 -1.98 29.19
C ASP A 113 -11.30 -2.44 28.71
N PRO A 114 -10.22 -2.23 29.50
CA PRO A 114 -8.88 -2.70 29.17
C PRO A 114 -8.81 -4.21 28.90
N ASN A 115 -9.63 -5.03 29.55
CA ASN A 115 -9.64 -6.48 29.35
C ASN A 115 -10.19 -6.86 27.97
N HIS A 116 -11.25 -6.19 27.51
CA HIS A 116 -11.74 -6.37 26.14
C HIS A 116 -10.67 -5.96 25.12
N TYR A 117 -10.02 -4.81 25.34
CA TYR A 117 -8.94 -4.34 24.46
C TYR A 117 -7.80 -5.35 24.36
N LEU A 118 -7.27 -5.80 25.51
CA LEU A 118 -6.17 -6.77 25.56
C LEU A 118 -6.55 -8.12 24.94
N PHE A 119 -7.80 -8.55 25.09
CA PHE A 119 -8.31 -9.77 24.46
C PHE A 119 -8.27 -9.67 22.94
N PHE A 120 -8.76 -8.56 22.37
CA PHE A 120 -8.69 -8.33 20.92
C PHE A 120 -7.25 -8.18 20.44
N GLU A 121 -6.43 -7.38 21.12
CA GLU A 121 -5.03 -7.15 20.76
C GLU A 121 -4.24 -8.47 20.69
N LYS A 122 -4.40 -9.35 21.68
CA LYS A 122 -3.79 -10.68 21.70
C LYS A 122 -4.27 -11.59 20.57
N GLY A 123 -5.49 -11.39 20.09
CA GLY A 123 -6.08 -12.14 18.98
C GLY A 123 -5.71 -11.63 17.59
N LEU A 124 -5.18 -10.41 17.45
CA LEU A 124 -4.84 -9.83 16.16
C LEU A 124 -3.70 -10.61 15.49
N ARG A 125 -3.93 -11.07 14.27
CA ARG A 125 -2.94 -11.74 13.42
C ARG A 125 -2.93 -11.08 12.05
N GLY A 126 -1.76 -11.04 11.42
CA GLY A 126 -1.60 -10.57 10.04
C GLY A 126 -2.04 -11.64 9.03
N GLY A 127 -1.78 -11.36 7.75
CA GLY A 127 -1.98 -12.33 6.68
C GLY A 127 -1.11 -13.57 6.86
N VAL A 128 -1.64 -14.74 6.52
CA VAL A 128 -0.88 -16.00 6.52
C VAL A 128 0.13 -15.97 5.37
N CYS A 129 1.40 -16.20 5.68
CA CYS A 129 2.46 -16.40 4.70
C CYS A 129 3.13 -17.75 4.96
N GLN A 130 3.12 -18.63 3.96
CA GLN A 130 3.67 -19.97 4.07
C GLN A 130 4.46 -20.33 2.81
N ALA A 131 5.70 -20.78 3.00
CA ALA A 131 6.51 -21.39 1.96
C ALA A 131 6.59 -22.90 2.19
N SER A 132 5.78 -23.66 1.46
CA SER A 132 5.68 -25.13 1.63
C SER A 132 6.88 -25.88 1.02
N ALA A 133 7.57 -25.29 0.04
CA ALA A 133 8.77 -25.82 -0.57
C ALA A 133 9.82 -24.70 -0.70
N ARG A 134 11.10 -25.03 -0.51
CA ARG A 134 12.21 -24.04 -0.62
C ARG A 134 12.54 -23.68 -2.07
N HIS A 135 12.33 -24.62 -2.99
CA HIS A 135 12.60 -24.46 -4.40
C HIS A 135 11.68 -25.37 -5.19
N VAL A 136 11.11 -24.85 -6.28
CA VAL A 136 10.32 -25.59 -7.25
C VAL A 136 10.74 -25.07 -8.63
N GLU A 137 11.05 -25.99 -9.53
CA GLU A 137 11.39 -25.70 -10.92
C GLU A 137 10.32 -26.33 -11.81
N THR A 138 9.89 -25.60 -12.83
CA THR A 138 8.86 -26.03 -13.78
C THR A 138 9.51 -26.56 -15.05
N ASN A 139 8.96 -27.64 -15.60
CA ASN A 139 9.33 -28.13 -16.92
C ASN A 139 8.29 -27.67 -17.94
N ASP A 140 8.42 -26.43 -18.42
CA ASP A 140 7.52 -25.83 -19.42
C ASP A 140 8.18 -25.82 -20.82
N PRO A 141 7.49 -26.28 -21.88
CA PRO A 141 7.99 -26.21 -23.26
C PRO A 141 8.41 -24.80 -23.75
N GLU A 142 7.90 -23.74 -23.14
CA GLU A 142 8.27 -22.35 -23.47
C GLU A 142 9.55 -21.88 -22.74
N SER A 143 10.08 -22.69 -21.82
CA SER A 143 11.27 -22.35 -21.04
C SER A 143 12.57 -22.77 -21.74
N SER A 144 13.65 -22.02 -21.50
CA SER A 144 14.97 -22.28 -22.10
C SER A 144 15.65 -23.56 -21.60
N ASN A 145 15.19 -24.13 -20.49
CA ASN A 145 15.70 -25.34 -19.83
C ASN A 145 14.75 -26.54 -19.96
N PHE A 146 13.81 -26.52 -20.91
CA PHE A 146 12.85 -27.60 -21.12
C PHE A 146 13.53 -28.95 -21.40
N ASP A 147 13.09 -29.99 -20.70
CA ASP A 147 13.52 -31.38 -20.90
C ASP A 147 12.34 -32.22 -21.42
N PRO A 148 12.38 -32.70 -22.69
CA PRO A 148 11.30 -33.50 -23.26
C PRO A 148 11.14 -34.89 -22.62
N GLU A 149 12.13 -35.36 -21.85
CA GLU A 149 12.08 -36.64 -21.14
C GLU A 149 11.39 -36.54 -19.77
N GLN A 150 11.13 -35.32 -19.29
CA GLN A 150 10.44 -35.06 -18.02
C GLN A 150 8.97 -34.68 -18.24
N GLU A 151 8.12 -34.94 -17.25
CA GLU A 151 6.71 -34.54 -17.29
C GLU A 151 6.59 -33.01 -17.32
N ILE A 152 5.64 -32.48 -18.10
CA ILE A 152 5.36 -31.04 -18.16
C ILE A 152 4.80 -30.59 -16.81
N SER A 153 5.39 -29.55 -16.23
CA SER A 153 4.94 -28.98 -14.96
C SER A 153 4.91 -27.45 -15.04
N ARG A 154 3.94 -26.83 -14.33
CA ARG A 154 3.69 -25.39 -14.35
C ARG A 154 3.35 -24.89 -12.95
N ILE A 155 3.69 -23.64 -12.66
CA ILE A 155 3.26 -22.92 -11.46
C ILE A 155 2.07 -22.04 -11.82
N LEU A 156 0.98 -22.17 -11.05
CA LEU A 156 -0.19 -21.30 -11.17
C LEU A 156 -0.20 -20.30 -10.01
N SER A 157 -0.40 -19.04 -10.33
CA SER A 157 -0.57 -17.97 -9.34
C SER A 157 -2.04 -17.55 -9.29
N PHE A 158 -2.62 -17.58 -8.09
CA PHE A 158 -3.98 -17.11 -7.84
C PHE A 158 -3.93 -15.95 -6.86
N ASP A 159 -4.69 -14.89 -7.16
CA ASP A 159 -4.84 -13.74 -6.28
C ASP A 159 -6.33 -13.46 -6.03
N ALA A 160 -6.66 -13.11 -4.78
CA ALA A 160 -8.02 -12.78 -4.38
C ALA A 160 -8.27 -11.28 -4.55
N ASN A 161 -9.19 -10.93 -5.45
CA ASN A 161 -9.61 -9.55 -5.68
C ASN A 161 -10.24 -8.92 -4.43
N GLY A 162 -9.45 -8.18 -3.66
CA GLY A 162 -9.92 -7.46 -2.48
C GLY A 162 -10.35 -8.37 -1.33
N LEU A 163 -9.50 -9.34 -0.94
CA LEU A 163 -9.79 -10.31 0.13
C LEU A 163 -10.40 -9.69 1.40
N TYR A 164 -9.72 -8.72 2.00
CA TYR A 164 -10.24 -8.05 3.21
C TYR A 164 -11.53 -7.28 2.95
N ALA A 165 -11.66 -6.63 1.80
CA ALA A 165 -12.88 -5.90 1.44
C ALA A 165 -14.08 -6.84 1.34
N PHE A 166 -13.88 -8.05 0.79
CA PHE A 166 -14.92 -9.08 0.75
C PHE A 166 -15.28 -9.58 2.16
N CYS A 167 -14.30 -9.83 3.02
CA CYS A 167 -14.55 -10.21 4.42
C CYS A 167 -15.31 -9.12 5.19
N MET A 168 -15.00 -7.84 4.95
CA MET A 168 -15.68 -6.70 5.58
C MET A 168 -17.14 -6.51 5.13
N GLN A 169 -17.60 -7.22 4.09
CA GLN A 169 -19.02 -7.23 3.70
C GLN A 169 -19.84 -8.29 4.45
N LYS A 170 -19.20 -9.13 5.26
CA LYS A 170 -19.86 -10.14 6.09
C LYS A 170 -20.22 -9.55 7.46
N PRO A 171 -21.15 -10.17 8.21
CA PRO A 171 -21.43 -9.75 9.59
C PRO A 171 -20.15 -9.75 10.44
N LEU A 172 -19.87 -8.61 11.09
CA LEU A 172 -18.70 -8.40 11.95
C LEU A 172 -19.13 -7.80 13.29
N PRO A 173 -18.39 -8.08 14.38
CA PRO A 173 -18.71 -7.54 15.70
C PRO A 173 -18.49 -6.02 15.74
N CYS A 174 -19.53 -5.27 16.14
CA CYS A 174 -19.53 -3.80 16.12
C CYS A 174 -19.77 -3.15 17.49
N ALA A 175 -20.52 -3.82 18.39
CA ALA A 175 -20.94 -3.28 19.68
C ALA A 175 -21.49 -4.37 20.64
N ASN A 176 -21.80 -3.95 21.86
CA ASN A 176 -22.28 -4.69 23.02
C ASN A 176 -21.32 -5.79 23.48
N PHE A 177 -20.03 -5.45 23.58
CA PHE A 177 -19.01 -6.40 24.01
C PHE A 177 -19.20 -6.78 25.48
N ARG A 178 -19.25 -8.10 25.74
CA ARG A 178 -19.21 -8.67 27.09
C ARG A 178 -18.49 -10.00 27.08
N PHE A 179 -17.83 -10.31 28.18
CA PHE A 179 -17.42 -11.68 28.46
C PHE A 179 -18.63 -12.55 28.81
N LEU A 180 -18.57 -13.82 28.42
CA LEU A 180 -19.50 -14.84 28.89
C LEU A 180 -19.16 -15.23 30.34
N SER A 181 -20.19 -15.49 31.14
CA SER A 181 -20.02 -16.09 32.48
C SER A 181 -19.56 -17.54 32.38
N GLU A 182 -18.96 -18.08 33.45
CA GLU A 182 -18.49 -19.48 33.49
C GLU A 182 -19.59 -20.49 33.13
N LYS A 183 -20.85 -20.22 33.53
CA LYS A 183 -22.00 -21.06 33.17
C LYS A 183 -22.29 -21.00 31.68
N GLU A 184 -22.27 -19.81 31.08
CA GLU A 184 -22.51 -19.62 29.65
C GLU A 184 -21.41 -20.29 28.82
N VAL A 185 -20.16 -20.17 29.25
CA VAL A 185 -19.01 -20.86 28.63
C VAL A 185 -19.17 -22.38 28.71
N SER A 186 -19.56 -22.91 29.87
CA SER A 186 -19.73 -24.36 30.06
C SER A 186 -20.86 -24.95 29.21
N SER A 187 -21.86 -24.14 28.85
CA SER A 187 -22.97 -24.51 27.97
C SER A 187 -22.77 -24.08 26.52
N PHE A 188 -21.61 -23.51 26.17
CA PHE A 188 -21.37 -22.98 24.83
C PHE A 188 -21.17 -24.11 23.82
N ASP A 189 -21.96 -24.09 22.75
CA ASP A 189 -21.87 -25.03 21.65
C ASP A 189 -21.45 -24.27 20.38
N LEU A 190 -20.25 -24.61 19.88
CA LEU A 190 -19.64 -24.01 18.70
C LEU A 190 -20.48 -24.24 17.44
N ASP A 191 -21.07 -25.44 17.28
CA ASP A 191 -21.79 -25.80 16.06
C ASP A 191 -23.13 -25.07 15.97
N LEU A 192 -23.72 -24.74 17.12
CA LEU A 192 -24.95 -23.93 17.20
C LEU A 192 -24.65 -22.42 17.07
N ALA A 193 -23.48 -21.96 17.51
CA ALA A 193 -23.08 -20.54 17.47
C ALA A 193 -22.78 -20.02 16.05
N VAL A 194 -22.51 -20.90 15.09
CA VAL A 194 -22.19 -20.55 13.68
C VAL A 194 -23.45 -20.35 12.83
N GLN A 195 -24.64 -20.62 13.38
CA GLN A 195 -25.89 -20.28 12.69
C GLN A 195 -26.06 -18.75 12.62
N ASP A 196 -26.58 -18.25 11.49
CA ASP A 196 -26.68 -16.80 11.16
C ASP A 196 -27.58 -16.05 12.15
N THR A 197 -27.00 -15.66 13.28
CA THR A 197 -27.69 -14.97 14.36
C THR A 197 -27.20 -13.53 14.48
N GLN A 198 -28.01 -12.68 15.10
CA GLN A 198 -27.66 -11.29 15.41
C GLN A 198 -26.55 -11.16 16.46
N GLN A 199 -26.05 -12.28 17.01
CA GLN A 199 -25.04 -12.32 18.06
C GLN A 199 -23.72 -12.90 17.51
N GLY A 200 -22.65 -12.12 17.60
CA GLY A 200 -21.30 -12.57 17.25
C GLY A 200 -20.56 -13.14 18.46
N PHE A 201 -19.67 -14.09 18.21
CA PHE A 201 -18.75 -14.64 19.21
C PHE A 201 -17.30 -14.44 18.75
N VAL A 202 -16.44 -14.03 19.67
CA VAL A 202 -14.99 -13.91 19.44
C VAL A 202 -14.31 -14.91 20.37
N LEU A 203 -13.49 -15.78 19.79
CA LEU A 203 -12.85 -16.89 20.48
C LEU A 203 -11.34 -16.65 20.52
N GLU A 204 -10.74 -16.89 21.67
CA GLU A 204 -9.29 -16.97 21.81
C GLU A 204 -8.86 -18.42 21.61
N SER A 205 -7.99 -18.70 20.64
CA SER A 205 -7.35 -20.01 20.55
C SER A 205 -6.24 -20.06 21.60
N GLY A 206 -6.41 -20.92 22.61
CA GLY A 206 -5.32 -21.20 23.55
C GLY A 206 -4.11 -21.72 22.79
N SER A 207 -2.98 -21.02 22.94
CA SER A 207 -1.65 -21.48 22.51
C SER A 207 -1.03 -22.39 23.56
#